data_AF-A0AAN7V674-F1
#
_entry.id   AF-A0AAN7V674-F1
#
_cell.length_a   1.000
_cell.length_b   1.000
_cell.length_c   1.000
_cell.angle_alpha   90.00
_cell.angle_beta   90.00
_cell.angle_gamma   90.00
#
_symmetry.space_group_name_H-M   'P 1'
#
loop_
_entity.id
_entity.type
_entity.pdbx_description
1 polymer ?
#
loop_
_entity_poly.entity_id
_entity_poly.type
_entity_poly.pdbx_seq_one_letter_code
_entity_poly.pdbx_strand_id
1 'polypeptide(L)'
;MCHKKDKSAIAKLVCLTITLMNQKLLEYHEDFTLFSLFKYKTKADGPYVLQRGVSDIAKLGLITSYKGMEYTNFWSGTKTECDKVDGYFTTFPPFMEEKSSYNVYSSDVCK
;
A
#
# COMPACT_ATOMS: atom_id res chain seq x y z
N MET A 1 18.91 10.73 -16.94
CA MET A 1 18.08 10.09 -17.99
C MET A 1 17.08 11.06 -18.63
N CYS A 2 16.60 12.08 -17.90
CA CYS A 2 15.71 13.13 -18.40
C CYS A 2 16.38 14.51 -18.55
N HIS A 3 17.66 14.54 -18.93
CA HIS A 3 18.43 15.77 -18.90
C HIS A 3 18.08 16.68 -20.09
N LYS A 4 17.80 17.97 -19.83
CA LYS A 4 17.34 18.94 -20.84
C LYS A 4 18.29 19.13 -22.04
N LYS A 5 19.60 18.92 -21.81
CA LYS A 5 20.67 18.99 -22.85
C LYS A 5 20.75 17.76 -23.76
N ASP A 6 20.00 16.70 -23.47
CA ASP A 6 20.02 15.51 -24.30
C ASP A 6 19.26 15.76 -25.61
N LYS A 7 19.96 15.62 -26.74
CA LYS A 7 19.41 15.83 -28.09
C LYS A 7 18.78 14.56 -28.66
N SER A 8 18.97 13.41 -28.01
CA SER A 8 18.41 12.15 -28.47
C SER A 8 16.88 12.16 -28.41
N ALA A 9 16.24 11.96 -29.57
CA ALA A 9 14.78 11.83 -29.66
C ALA A 9 14.27 10.63 -28.84
N ILE A 10 15.05 9.54 -28.80
CA ILE A 10 14.74 8.33 -28.03
C ILE A 10 14.76 8.64 -26.53
N ALA A 11 15.79 9.36 -26.05
CA ALA A 11 15.90 9.74 -24.64
C ALA A 11 14.72 10.63 -24.21
N LYS A 12 14.30 11.57 -25.06
CA LYS A 12 13.12 12.41 -24.80
C LYS A 12 11.82 11.62 -24.75
N LEU A 13 11.64 10.67 -25.68
CA LEU A 13 10.45 9.80 -25.70
C LEU A 13 10.38 8.94 -24.43
N VAL A 14 11.49 8.31 -24.04
CA VAL A 14 11.58 7.51 -22.81
C VAL A 14 11.34 8.37 -21.56
N CYS A 15 11.87 9.59 -21.52
CA CYS A 15 11.61 10.48 -20.42
C CYS A 15 10.13 10.87 -20.32
N LEU A 16 9.50 11.17 -21.46
CA LEU A 16 8.07 11.50 -21.54
C LEU A 16 7.21 10.31 -21.07
N THR A 17 7.52 9.09 -21.50
CA THR A 17 6.76 7.91 -21.07
C THR A 17 6.89 7.68 -19.56
N ILE A 18 8.10 7.76 -19.01
CA ILE A 18 8.32 7.54 -17.56
C ILE A 18 7.65 8.64 -16.71
N THR A 19 7.64 9.90 -17.18
CA THR A 19 6.90 10.99 -16.52
C THR A 19 5.38 10.80 -16.62
N LEU A 20 4.86 10.33 -17.76
CA LEU A 20 3.43 10.01 -17.92
C LEU A 20 2.98 8.82 -17.08
N MET A 21 3.87 7.86 -16.78
CA MET A 21 3.55 6.73 -15.91
C MET A 21 3.33 7.13 -14.44
N ASN A 22 3.64 8.38 -14.05
CA ASN A 22 3.43 8.93 -12.71
C ASN A 22 3.90 8.00 -11.56
N GLN A 23 5.17 7.62 -11.62
CA GLN A 23 5.79 6.73 -10.65
C GLN A 23 5.87 7.39 -9.27
N LYS A 24 5.26 6.77 -8.25
CA LYS A 24 5.16 7.30 -6.88
C LYS A 24 6.50 7.48 -6.16
N LEU A 25 7.54 6.76 -6.60
CA LEU A 25 8.87 6.75 -5.96
C LEU A 25 9.83 7.79 -6.54
N LEU A 26 9.47 8.44 -7.64
CA LEU A 26 10.33 9.36 -8.38
C LEU A 26 9.89 10.82 -8.24
N GLU A 27 10.85 11.72 -8.14
CA GLU A 27 10.70 13.16 -8.36
C GLU A 27 11.51 13.56 -9.57
N TYR A 28 10.87 14.27 -10.49
CA TYR A 28 11.56 14.83 -11.63
C TYR A 28 11.85 16.31 -11.34
N HIS A 29 13.13 16.66 -11.31
CA HIS A 29 13.60 18.03 -11.39
C HIS A 29 14.24 18.25 -12.76
N GLU A 30 14.54 19.51 -13.10
CA GLU A 30 15.09 19.85 -14.41
C GLU A 30 16.43 19.16 -14.71
N ASP A 31 17.28 19.02 -13.70
CA ASP A 31 18.66 18.54 -13.84
C ASP A 31 18.90 17.14 -13.24
N PHE A 32 18.04 16.71 -12.31
CA PHE A 32 18.18 15.44 -11.61
C PHE A 32 16.83 14.78 -11.32
N THR A 33 16.89 13.50 -10.99
CA THR A 33 15.73 12.73 -10.56
C THR A 33 16.00 12.22 -9.15
N LEU A 34 15.11 12.51 -8.22
CA LEU A 34 15.18 11.93 -6.88
C LEU A 34 14.41 10.62 -6.86
N PHE A 35 15.01 9.63 -6.23
CA PHE A 35 14.35 8.38 -5.89
C PHE A 35 14.21 8.31 -4.37
N SER A 36 13.01 7.98 -3.88
CA SER A 36 12.78 7.75 -2.47
C SER A 36 11.66 6.73 -2.26
N LEU A 37 11.93 5.76 -1.39
CA LEU A 37 11.02 4.66 -1.07
C LEU A 37 9.71 5.14 -0.43
N PHE A 38 9.76 6.26 0.29
CA PHE A 38 8.63 6.74 1.10
C PHE A 38 8.13 8.13 0.70
N LYS A 39 8.62 8.69 -0.42
CA LYS A 39 8.24 10.04 -0.86
C LYS A 39 6.72 10.21 -0.98
N TYR A 40 6.00 9.20 -1.47
CA TYR A 40 4.55 9.27 -1.66
C TYR A 40 3.74 9.14 -0.35
N LYS A 41 4.39 8.83 0.77
CA LYS A 41 3.76 8.66 2.09
C LYS A 41 3.65 10.01 2.81
N THR A 42 3.09 11.01 2.14
CA THR A 42 2.84 12.34 2.73
C THR A 42 1.47 12.47 3.39
N LYS A 43 0.59 11.48 3.21
CA LYS A 43 -0.76 11.43 3.76
C LYS A 43 -0.94 10.18 4.61
N ALA A 44 -1.89 10.25 5.55
CA ALA A 44 -2.33 9.08 6.30
C ALA A 44 -2.85 7.99 5.34
N ASP A 45 -2.55 6.75 5.66
CA ASP A 45 -3.04 5.61 4.91
C ASP A 45 -4.43 5.17 5.37
N GLY A 46 -5.22 4.61 4.45
CA GLY A 46 -6.63 4.25 4.68
C GLY A 46 -7.60 5.00 3.75
N PRO A 47 -8.90 5.05 4.10
CA PRO A 47 -9.49 4.69 5.40
C PRO A 47 -9.52 3.18 5.67
N TYR A 48 -9.53 2.81 6.95
CA TYR A 48 -9.72 1.43 7.43
C TYR A 48 -11.07 1.30 8.12
N VAL A 49 -11.74 0.16 7.94
CA VAL A 49 -12.91 -0.22 8.73
C VAL A 49 -12.55 -1.43 9.58
N LEU A 50 -12.74 -1.31 10.89
CA LEU A 50 -12.33 -2.30 11.87
C LEU A 50 -13.46 -2.65 12.84
N GLN A 51 -13.39 -3.87 13.35
CA GLN A 51 -14.31 -4.39 14.35
C GLN A 51 -14.01 -3.77 15.71
N ARG A 52 -15.04 -3.17 16.34
CA ARG A 52 -14.92 -2.49 17.64
C ARG A 52 -15.00 -3.41 18.86
N GLY A 53 -15.25 -4.71 18.64
CA GLY A 53 -15.36 -5.69 19.73
C GLY A 53 -16.66 -5.63 20.55
N VAL A 54 -17.64 -4.81 20.17
CA VAL A 54 -18.90 -4.62 20.94
C VAL A 54 -19.73 -5.91 21.01
N SER A 55 -19.85 -6.63 19.90
CA SER A 55 -20.60 -7.89 19.82
C SER A 55 -19.75 -9.11 20.16
N ASP A 56 -18.45 -9.02 19.93
CA ASP A 56 -17.49 -10.10 20.12
C ASP A 56 -16.10 -9.49 20.38
N ILE A 57 -15.67 -9.53 21.64
CA ILE A 57 -14.41 -8.93 22.07
C ILE A 57 -13.19 -9.59 21.42
N ALA A 58 -13.31 -10.85 20.98
CA ALA A 58 -12.23 -11.56 20.30
C ALA A 58 -11.93 -11.01 18.91
N LYS A 59 -12.81 -10.18 18.34
CA LYS A 59 -12.62 -9.52 17.04
C LYS A 59 -12.14 -8.08 17.15
N LEU A 60 -11.88 -7.56 18.35
CA LEU A 60 -11.44 -6.19 18.53
C LEU A 60 -10.19 -5.87 17.69
N GLY A 61 -10.28 -4.85 16.84
CA GLY A 61 -9.17 -4.40 16.00
C GLY A 61 -9.00 -5.17 14.69
N LEU A 62 -9.83 -6.18 14.43
CA LEU A 62 -9.81 -6.93 13.16
C LEU A 62 -10.28 -6.02 12.02
N ILE A 63 -9.46 -5.88 10.98
CA ILE A 63 -9.82 -5.11 9.78
C ILE A 63 -10.83 -5.89 8.96
N THR A 64 -11.81 -5.17 8.42
CA THR A 64 -12.83 -5.71 7.50
C THR A 64 -12.72 -5.11 6.10
N SER A 65 -12.23 -3.87 5.99
CA SER A 65 -11.92 -3.28 4.69
C SER A 65 -10.83 -2.22 4.77
N TYR A 66 -10.14 -2.06 3.65
CA TYR A 66 -9.14 -1.04 3.40
C TYR A 66 -9.53 -0.25 2.15
N LYS A 67 -9.66 1.08 2.28
CA LYS A 67 -10.13 1.97 1.20
C LYS A 67 -11.46 1.52 0.58
N GLY A 68 -12.35 0.98 1.42
CA GLY A 68 -13.65 0.44 1.00
C GLY A 68 -13.59 -0.92 0.29
N MET A 69 -12.43 -1.57 0.26
CA MET A 69 -12.23 -2.89 -0.35
C MET A 69 -12.06 -3.96 0.72
N GLU A 70 -12.84 -5.03 0.63
CA GLU A 70 -12.64 -6.27 1.41
C GLU A 70 -11.60 -7.20 0.74
N TYR A 71 -11.39 -7.02 -0.56
CA TYR A 71 -10.39 -7.71 -1.37
C TYR A 71 -9.66 -6.68 -2.23
N THR A 72 -8.34 -6.59 -2.08
CA THR A 72 -7.46 -5.74 -2.89
C THR A 72 -7.23 -6.35 -4.27
N ASN A 73 -6.54 -5.60 -5.13
CA ASN A 73 -6.14 -6.03 -6.47
C ASN A 73 -4.60 -6.09 -6.62
N PHE A 74 -3.88 -6.25 -5.51
CA PHE A 74 -2.42 -6.25 -5.50
C PHE A 74 -1.82 -7.58 -5.96
N TRP A 75 -2.54 -8.68 -5.73
CA TRP A 75 -2.05 -10.02 -6.03
C TRP A 75 -2.73 -10.59 -7.27
N SER A 76 -2.08 -11.57 -7.89
CA SER A 76 -2.63 -12.27 -9.04
C SER A 76 -3.73 -13.24 -8.58
N GLY A 77 -4.98 -12.81 -8.70
CA GLY A 77 -6.16 -13.56 -8.30
C GLY A 77 -7.41 -12.70 -8.44
N THR A 78 -8.58 -13.32 -8.47
CA THR A 78 -9.84 -12.59 -8.28
C THR A 78 -10.48 -13.12 -7.01
N LYS A 79 -10.47 -12.30 -5.96
CA LYS A 79 -11.04 -12.63 -4.63
C LYS A 79 -10.44 -13.90 -4.03
N THR A 80 -9.12 -14.02 -4.08
CA THR A 80 -8.39 -15.09 -3.40
C THR A 80 -8.03 -14.69 -1.96
N GLU A 81 -7.51 -15.64 -1.18
CA GLU A 81 -7.01 -15.36 0.17
C GLU A 81 -5.80 -14.40 0.16
N CYS A 82 -5.07 -14.32 -0.95
CA CYS A 82 -4.00 -13.33 -1.10
C CYS A 82 -4.55 -11.91 -1.26
N ASP A 83 -5.74 -11.77 -1.84
CA ASP A 83 -6.36 -10.47 -2.08
C ASP A 83 -7.09 -9.94 -0.84
N LYS A 84 -7.51 -10.84 0.05
CA LYS A 84 -8.36 -10.54 1.19
C LYS A 84 -7.69 -9.56 2.16
N VAL A 85 -8.43 -8.53 2.53
CA VAL A 85 -8.06 -7.61 3.62
C VAL A 85 -8.54 -8.25 4.92
N ASP A 86 -7.64 -8.99 5.58
CA ASP A 86 -7.95 -9.70 6.82
C ASP A 86 -6.75 -9.69 7.76
N GLY A 87 -7.02 -9.55 9.05
CA GLY A 87 -6.02 -9.45 10.10
C GLY A 87 -6.10 -8.16 10.92
N TYR A 88 -5.24 -8.12 11.93
CA TYR A 88 -5.10 -6.99 12.86
C TYR A 88 -4.08 -5.97 12.34
N PHE A 89 -4.12 -4.76 12.85
CA PHE A 89 -3.15 -3.71 12.50
C PHE A 89 -2.39 -3.21 13.72
N THR A 90 -3.01 -2.35 14.52
CA THR A 90 -2.39 -1.72 15.71
C THR A 90 -2.93 -2.24 17.03
N THR A 91 -4.04 -2.99 16.98
CA THR A 91 -4.77 -3.43 18.17
C THR A 91 -5.12 -4.90 18.02
N PHE A 92 -4.89 -5.65 19.09
CA PHE A 92 -5.18 -7.06 19.20
C PHE A 92 -6.27 -7.28 20.25
N PRO A 93 -7.02 -8.39 20.17
CA PRO A 93 -8.01 -8.72 21.17
C PRO A 93 -7.36 -8.99 22.54
N PRO A 94 -8.07 -8.77 23.65
CA PRO A 94 -7.58 -9.14 24.98
C PRO A 94 -7.60 -10.66 25.17
N PHE A 95 -6.90 -11.13 26.22
CA PHE A 95 -6.87 -12.54 26.63
C PHE A 95 -6.32 -13.52 25.56
N MET A 96 -5.34 -13.07 24.77
CA MET A 96 -4.65 -13.93 23.81
C MET A 96 -3.87 -15.05 24.51
N GLU A 97 -3.97 -16.26 23.98
CA GLU A 97 -3.24 -17.43 24.47
C GLU A 97 -1.83 -17.50 23.85
N GLU A 98 -0.83 -18.00 24.58
CA GLU A 98 0.55 -18.12 24.07
C GLU A 98 0.67 -18.93 22.77
N LYS A 99 -0.25 -19.89 22.55
CA LYS A 99 -0.25 -20.77 21.37
C LYS A 99 -1.16 -20.29 20.23
N SER A 100 -1.77 -19.12 20.37
CA SER A 100 -2.67 -18.58 19.35
C SER A 100 -1.89 -17.92 18.20
N SER A 101 -2.40 -18.08 16.97
CA SER A 101 -1.86 -17.43 15.78
C SER A 101 -2.84 -16.37 15.28
N TYR A 102 -2.31 -15.24 14.84
CA TYR A 102 -3.11 -14.14 14.31
C TYR A 102 -2.50 -13.63 13.01
N ASN A 103 -3.37 -13.27 12.08
CA ASN A 103 -2.98 -12.59 10.87
C ASN A 103 -2.85 -11.09 11.15
N VAL A 104 -1.84 -10.46 10.56
CA VAL A 104 -1.64 -9.01 10.61
C VAL A 104 -1.71 -8.51 9.17
N TYR A 105 -2.49 -7.45 8.96
CA TYR A 105 -2.60 -6.79 7.67
C TYR A 105 -1.73 -5.54 7.66
N SER A 106 -0.89 -5.36 6.64
CA SER A 106 -0.12 -4.15 6.43
C SER A 106 -0.18 -3.70 4.97
N SER A 107 -0.72 -2.50 4.75
CA SER A 107 -0.75 -1.86 3.44
C SER A 107 0.63 -1.66 2.82
N ASP A 108 1.69 -1.64 3.64
CA ASP A 108 3.06 -1.40 3.17
C ASP A 108 3.66 -2.62 2.47
N VAL A 109 3.19 -3.83 2.83
CA VAL A 109 3.55 -5.09 2.16
C VAL A 109 2.44 -5.59 1.24
N CYS A 110 1.39 -4.79 1.06
CA CYS A 110 0.23 -5.10 0.24
C CYS A 110 -0.54 -6.35 0.70
N LYS A 111 -0.43 -6.77 1.97
CA LYS A 111 -1.11 -7.95 2.53
C LYS A 111 -1.18 -7.88 4.05
#